data_AF-A0A7S3PIF2-F1
#
_entry.id   AF-A0A7S3PIF2-F1
#
_cell.length_a   1.000
_cell.length_b   1.000
_cell.length_c   1.000
_cell.angle_alpha   90.00
_cell.angle_beta   90.00
_cell.angle_gamma   90.00
#
_symmetry.space_group_name_H-M   'P 1'
#
loop_
_entity.id
_entity.type
_entity.pdbx_description
1 polymer ?
#
loop_
_entity_poly.entity_id
_entity_poly.type
_entity_poly.pdbx_seq_one_letter_code
_entity_poly.pdbx_strand_id
1 'polypeptide(L)'
;MDGNIDPMNMPGAGGGRGAKKKEKNSTAKRNQLLIAFLVVNSICLAVPFLWNYEDDFAWKTYAAQTFVSYKTGSVIVNSIKDGFEYEYYFDIFVLNLVVQLLSLYSEYAYLLYLIVPGVILYKGIRMLLSWVFTPTADEQMEDNPDPKLLKKQQKAERKRQRQRVVR
;
A
#
# COMPACT_ATOMS: atom_id res chain seq x y z
N MET A 1 13.92 -64.15 -14.00
CA MET A 1 13.17 -62.88 -13.85
C MET A 1 12.97 -62.73 -12.36
N ASP A 2 13.58 -61.73 -11.74
CA ASP A 2 12.93 -60.91 -10.71
C ASP A 2 13.87 -59.75 -10.38
N GLY A 3 13.35 -58.56 -10.64
CA GLY A 3 14.09 -57.33 -10.78
C GLY A 3 14.59 -56.78 -9.45
N ASN A 4 15.84 -56.35 -9.48
CA ASN A 4 16.44 -55.42 -8.54
C ASN A 4 15.62 -54.12 -8.54
N ILE A 5 14.83 -53.89 -7.50
CA ILE A 5 14.10 -52.63 -7.31
C ILE A 5 15.07 -51.64 -6.70
N ASP A 6 15.66 -50.81 -7.54
CA ASP A 6 16.39 -49.61 -7.11
C ASP A 6 15.50 -48.79 -6.18
N PRO A 7 15.97 -48.38 -4.99
CA PRO A 7 15.28 -47.39 -4.19
C PRO A 7 15.32 -46.07 -4.95
N MET A 8 14.22 -45.84 -5.68
CA MET A 8 13.90 -44.64 -6.40
C MET A 8 14.27 -43.42 -5.56
N ASN A 9 15.28 -42.72 -6.04
CA ASN A 9 15.70 -41.37 -5.67
C ASN A 9 14.46 -40.49 -5.48
N MET A 10 13.97 -40.38 -4.24
CA MET A 10 12.98 -39.36 -3.91
C MET A 10 13.70 -38.02 -3.86
N PRO A 11 13.32 -37.03 -4.69
CA PRO A 11 13.81 -35.67 -4.52
C PRO A 11 13.34 -35.13 -3.17
N GLY A 12 14.23 -35.23 -2.18
CA GLY A 12 14.04 -34.74 -0.84
C GLY A 12 13.88 -33.22 -0.83
N ALA A 13 12.71 -32.77 -0.36
CA ALA A 13 12.59 -31.81 0.75
C ALA A 13 13.41 -30.50 0.71
N GLY A 14 13.68 -29.92 -0.46
CA GLY A 14 14.39 -28.64 -0.57
C GLY A 14 13.52 -27.38 -0.40
N GLY A 15 12.21 -27.45 -0.65
CA GLY A 15 11.34 -26.24 -0.73
C GLY A 15 10.70 -25.77 0.59
N GLY A 16 10.68 -26.60 1.63
CA GLY A 16 9.77 -26.40 2.78
C GLY A 16 10.23 -25.39 3.85
N ARG A 17 11.53 -25.13 3.97
CA ARG A 17 12.06 -24.31 5.09
C ARG A 17 11.85 -22.81 4.86
N GLY A 18 11.95 -22.37 3.61
CA GLY A 18 11.69 -20.98 3.20
C GLY A 18 10.19 -20.64 3.25
N ALA A 19 9.33 -21.54 2.77
CA ALA A 19 7.87 -21.37 2.81
C ALA A 19 7.34 -21.29 4.25
N LYS A 20 7.74 -22.22 5.12
CA LYS A 20 7.35 -22.21 6.55
C LYS A 20 7.86 -20.97 7.31
N LYS A 21 9.03 -20.43 6.95
CA LYS A 21 9.55 -19.19 7.55
C LYS A 21 8.77 -17.97 7.10
N LYS A 22 8.41 -17.88 5.81
CA LYS A 22 7.55 -16.82 5.27
C LYS A 22 6.15 -16.84 5.90
N GLU A 23 5.57 -18.01 6.09
CA GLU A 23 4.26 -18.21 6.71
C GLU A 23 4.23 -17.79 8.20
N LYS A 24 5.27 -18.18 8.97
CA LYS A 24 5.41 -17.73 10.37
C LYS A 24 5.58 -16.21 10.48
N ASN A 25 6.37 -15.59 9.59
CA ASN A 25 6.54 -14.13 9.57
C ASN A 25 5.25 -13.39 9.18
N SER A 26 4.47 -13.94 8.25
CA SER A 26 3.14 -13.43 7.88
C SER A 26 2.17 -13.47 9.07
N THR A 27 2.17 -14.58 9.81
CA THR A 27 1.32 -14.76 10.98
C THR A 27 1.70 -13.81 12.12
N ALA A 28 3.00 -13.58 12.36
CA ALA A 28 3.48 -12.63 13.36
C ALA A 28 3.07 -11.18 13.05
N LYS A 29 3.25 -10.74 11.79
CA LYS A 29 2.84 -9.40 11.34
C LYS A 29 1.33 -9.19 11.43
N ARG A 30 0.55 -10.21 11.05
CA ARG A 30 -0.90 -10.22 11.24
C ARG A 30 -1.28 -10.02 12.71
N ASN A 31 -0.65 -10.77 13.62
CA ASN A 31 -0.97 -10.65 15.04
C ASN A 31 -0.58 -9.27 15.59
N GLN A 32 0.55 -8.70 15.17
CA GLN A 32 0.93 -7.32 15.53
C GLN A 32 -0.10 -6.29 15.06
N LEU A 33 -0.56 -6.39 13.80
CA LEU A 33 -1.60 -5.52 13.24
C LEU A 33 -2.92 -5.66 14.00
N LEU A 34 -3.32 -6.89 14.32
CA LEU A 34 -4.55 -7.16 15.08
C LEU A 34 -4.47 -6.63 16.51
N ILE A 35 -3.33 -6.79 17.19
CA ILE A 35 -3.12 -6.25 18.54
C ILE A 35 -3.19 -4.72 18.49
N ALA A 36 -2.50 -4.07 17.55
CA ALA A 36 -2.56 -2.62 17.40
C ALA A 36 -3.99 -2.13 17.14
N PHE A 37 -4.72 -2.81 16.25
CA PHE A 37 -6.13 -2.52 15.98
C PHE A 37 -7.00 -2.66 17.24
N LEU A 38 -6.87 -3.76 17.97
CA LEU A 38 -7.67 -4.01 19.18
C LEU A 38 -7.38 -3.00 20.28
N VAL A 39 -6.11 -2.65 20.49
CA VAL A 39 -5.72 -1.66 21.52
C VAL A 39 -6.34 -0.29 21.20
N VAL A 40 -6.18 0.20 19.97
CA VAL A 40 -6.72 1.50 19.57
C VAL A 40 -8.23 1.51 19.65
N ASN A 41 -8.92 0.48 19.13
CA ASN A 41 -10.38 0.42 19.21
C ASN A 41 -10.88 0.34 20.66
N SER A 42 -10.20 -0.42 21.51
CA SER A 42 -10.57 -0.53 22.93
C SER A 42 -10.46 0.82 23.64
N ILE A 43 -9.40 1.58 23.39
CA ILE A 43 -9.22 2.94 23.95
C ILE A 43 -10.29 3.89 23.40
N CYS A 44 -10.48 3.90 22.08
CA CYS A 44 -11.42 4.79 21.41
C CYS A 44 -12.89 4.47 21.72
N LEU A 45 -13.22 3.24 22.13
CA LEU A 45 -14.56 2.86 22.58
C LEU A 45 -14.78 3.17 24.06
N ALA A 46 -13.76 2.94 24.90
CA ALA A 46 -13.86 3.16 26.33
C ALA A 46 -14.05 4.63 26.70
N VAL A 47 -13.37 5.56 26.03
CA VAL A 47 -13.44 7.00 26.37
C VAL A 47 -14.85 7.59 26.16
N PRO A 48 -15.50 7.47 24.99
CA PRO A 48 -16.86 7.97 24.78
C PRO A 48 -17.91 7.22 25.60
N PHE A 49 -17.69 5.92 25.83
CA PHE A 49 -18.56 5.08 26.66
C PHE A 49 -18.55 5.51 28.13
N LEU A 50 -17.37 5.82 28.70
CA LEU A 50 -17.24 6.29 30.08
C LEU A 50 -17.81 7.70 30.28
N TRP A 51 -17.87 8.52 29.23
CA TRP A 51 -18.36 9.90 29.29
C TRP A 51 -19.86 10.04 28.96
N ASN A 52 -20.58 8.93 28.74
CA ASN A 52 -21.97 8.91 28.27
C ASN A 52 -22.21 9.83 27.06
N TYR A 53 -21.35 9.69 26.06
CA TYR A 53 -21.48 10.48 24.83
C TYR A 53 -22.65 9.94 23.98
N GLU A 54 -23.79 10.64 23.98
CA GLU A 54 -25.02 10.26 23.27
C GLU A 54 -25.08 10.72 21.80
N ASP A 55 -23.95 11.13 21.24
CA ASP A 55 -23.93 11.71 19.90
C ASP A 55 -23.96 10.62 18.81
N ASP A 56 -25.14 10.44 18.23
CA ASP A 56 -25.46 9.42 17.22
C ASP A 56 -24.51 9.45 16.02
N PHE A 57 -24.05 10.64 15.63
CA PHE A 57 -23.12 10.85 14.53
C PHE A 57 -21.71 10.35 14.86
N ALA A 58 -21.25 10.52 16.11
CA ALA A 58 -19.94 10.04 16.56
C ALA A 58 -19.89 8.51 16.56
N TRP A 59 -20.95 7.84 17.01
CA TRP A 59 -21.03 6.36 16.98
C TRP A 59 -21.05 5.81 15.56
N LYS A 60 -21.80 6.43 14.64
CA LYS A 60 -21.85 6.02 13.21
C LYS A 60 -20.50 6.22 12.52
N THR A 61 -19.83 7.35 12.74
CA THR A 61 -18.51 7.62 12.16
C THR A 61 -17.45 6.69 12.73
N TYR A 62 -17.45 6.45 14.04
CA TYR A 62 -16.57 5.47 14.68
C TYR A 62 -16.78 4.03 14.14
N ALA A 63 -18.04 3.60 14.00
CA ALA A 63 -18.36 2.28 13.44
C ALA A 63 -17.88 2.14 11.98
N ALA A 64 -18.11 3.17 11.15
CA ALA A 64 -17.62 3.20 9.77
C ALA A 64 -16.09 3.12 9.71
N GLN A 65 -15.40 3.85 10.56
CA GLN A 65 -13.94 3.89 10.59
C GLN A 65 -13.32 2.56 11.08
N THR A 66 -13.96 1.91 12.04
CA THR A 66 -13.60 0.57 12.52
C THR A 66 -13.77 -0.47 11.41
N PHE A 67 -14.86 -0.39 10.64
CA PHE A 67 -15.10 -1.26 9.49
C PHE A 67 -14.05 -1.09 8.40
N VAL A 68 -13.72 0.16 8.03
CA VAL A 68 -12.68 0.46 7.04
C VAL A 68 -11.32 -0.08 7.51
N SER A 69 -10.96 0.16 8.76
CA SER A 69 -9.71 -0.33 9.35
C SER A 69 -9.59 -1.85 9.33
N TYR A 70 -10.69 -2.56 9.63
CA TYR A 70 -10.77 -4.02 9.53
C TYR A 70 -10.56 -4.52 8.09
N LYS A 71 -11.19 -3.85 7.11
CA LYS A 71 -11.03 -4.19 5.69
C LYS A 71 -9.60 -3.96 5.21
N THR A 72 -9.00 -2.82 5.53
CA THR A 72 -7.60 -2.53 5.19
C THR A 72 -6.64 -3.53 5.82
N GLY A 73 -6.83 -3.87 7.09
CA GLY A 73 -6.05 -4.92 7.77
C GLY A 73 -6.18 -6.28 7.08
N SER A 74 -7.40 -6.64 6.64
CA SER A 74 -7.64 -7.88 5.89
C SER A 74 -6.95 -7.88 4.53
N VAL A 75 -6.96 -6.73 3.81
CA VAL A 75 -6.24 -6.57 2.54
C VAL A 75 -4.74 -6.74 2.75
N ILE A 76 -4.14 -6.13 3.78
CA ILE A 76 -2.71 -6.29 4.08
C ILE A 76 -2.37 -7.77 4.31
N VAL A 77 -3.16 -8.50 5.09
CA VAL A 77 -2.92 -9.92 5.35
C VAL A 77 -3.01 -10.75 4.07
N ASN A 78 -3.97 -10.45 3.19
CA ASN A 78 -4.11 -11.12 1.91
C ASN A 78 -2.93 -10.78 0.97
N SER A 79 -2.53 -9.51 0.87
CA SER A 79 -1.36 -9.09 0.10
C SER A 79 -0.06 -9.76 0.57
N ILE A 80 0.11 -9.95 1.89
CA ILE A 80 1.26 -10.67 2.45
C ILE A 80 1.25 -12.16 2.03
N LYS A 81 0.08 -12.81 1.98
CA LYS A 81 -0.05 -14.21 1.54
C LYS A 81 0.28 -14.37 0.06
N ASP A 82 -0.20 -13.45 -0.75
CA ASP A 82 -0.01 -13.46 -2.20
C ASP A 82 1.38 -12.94 -2.61
N GLY A 83 2.13 -12.35 -1.68
CA GLY A 83 3.47 -11.83 -1.90
C GLY A 83 3.49 -10.48 -2.63
N PHE A 84 2.36 -9.76 -2.67
CA PHE A 84 2.26 -8.43 -3.23
C PHE A 84 2.80 -7.36 -2.27
N GLU A 85 3.23 -6.23 -2.84
CA GLU A 85 3.60 -5.04 -2.08
C GLU A 85 2.38 -4.51 -1.31
N TYR A 86 2.53 -4.34 0.01
CA TYR A 86 1.45 -3.94 0.91
C TYR A 86 1.71 -2.60 1.61
N GLU A 87 2.80 -1.92 1.28
CA GLU A 87 3.27 -0.70 1.96
C GLU A 87 2.22 0.42 1.90
N TYR A 88 1.60 0.61 0.73
CA TYR A 88 0.51 1.57 0.58
C TYR A 88 -0.71 1.26 1.47
N TYR A 89 -1.09 -0.02 1.60
CA TYR A 89 -2.19 -0.41 2.47
C TYR A 89 -1.81 -0.27 3.94
N PHE A 90 -0.55 -0.50 4.29
CA PHE A 90 -0.02 -0.28 5.63
C PHE A 90 -0.06 1.19 6.01
N ASP A 91 0.34 2.10 5.12
CA ASP A 91 0.24 3.55 5.34
C ASP A 91 -1.22 3.98 5.58
N ILE A 92 -2.15 3.46 4.77
CA ILE A 92 -3.58 3.70 4.98
C ILE A 92 -4.03 3.17 6.34
N PHE A 93 -3.59 1.98 6.75
CA PHE A 93 -3.94 1.41 8.04
C PHE A 93 -3.42 2.24 9.21
N VAL A 94 -2.17 2.69 9.14
CA VAL A 94 -1.58 3.59 10.16
C VAL A 94 -2.32 4.92 10.20
N LEU A 95 -2.65 5.50 9.04
CA LEU A 95 -3.48 6.71 8.98
C LEU A 95 -4.83 6.49 9.65
N ASN A 96 -5.50 5.37 9.41
CA ASN A 96 -6.77 5.05 10.08
C ASN A 96 -6.62 5.05 11.60
N LEU A 97 -5.56 4.42 12.15
CA LEU A 97 -5.31 4.40 13.59
C LEU A 97 -5.03 5.79 14.15
N VAL A 98 -4.26 6.62 13.43
CA VAL A 98 -3.98 8.00 13.83
C VAL A 98 -5.27 8.82 13.84
N VAL A 99 -6.10 8.70 12.80
CA VAL A 99 -7.39 9.41 12.75
C VAL A 99 -8.33 8.92 13.86
N GLN A 100 -8.32 7.63 14.21
CA GLN A 100 -9.10 7.09 15.34
C GLN A 100 -8.64 7.67 16.68
N LEU A 101 -7.35 7.90 16.87
CA LEU A 101 -6.83 8.54 18.08
C LEU A 101 -7.13 10.05 18.08
N LEU A 102 -7.02 10.71 16.93
CA LEU A 102 -7.29 12.14 16.80
C LEU A 102 -8.78 12.45 16.95
N SER A 103 -9.66 11.53 16.56
CA SER A 103 -11.11 11.69 16.71
C SER A 103 -11.56 11.75 18.18
N LEU A 104 -10.73 11.35 19.14
CA LEU A 104 -11.01 11.54 20.56
C LEU A 104 -10.89 13.00 20.99
N TYR A 105 -10.06 13.77 20.30
CA TYR A 105 -9.79 15.18 20.63
C TYR A 105 -10.51 16.16 19.71
N SER A 106 -10.82 15.74 18.48
CA SER A 106 -11.41 16.61 17.47
C SER A 106 -12.38 15.86 16.59
N GLU A 107 -13.62 16.34 16.54
CA GLU A 107 -14.65 15.85 15.63
C GLU A 107 -14.24 16.00 14.16
N TYR A 108 -13.35 16.93 13.83
CA TYR A 108 -12.88 17.20 12.48
C TYR A 108 -11.75 16.27 11.99
N ALA A 109 -11.36 15.26 12.79
CA ALA A 109 -10.31 14.32 12.42
C ALA A 109 -10.58 13.62 11.07
N TYR A 110 -11.85 13.43 10.70
CA TYR A 110 -12.23 12.86 9.40
C TYR A 110 -11.75 13.70 8.19
N LEU A 111 -11.44 15.00 8.37
CA LEU A 111 -10.88 15.84 7.30
C LEU A 111 -9.51 15.33 6.84
N LEU A 112 -8.77 14.58 7.66
CA LEU A 112 -7.52 13.94 7.23
C LEU A 112 -7.77 12.91 6.12
N TYR A 113 -8.96 12.30 6.07
CA TYR A 113 -9.31 11.41 4.95
C TYR A 113 -9.45 12.17 3.62
N LEU A 114 -9.67 13.49 3.61
CA LEU A 114 -9.69 14.27 2.37
C LEU A 114 -8.32 14.41 1.72
N ILE A 115 -7.23 14.15 2.46
CA ILE A 115 -5.86 14.17 1.88
C ILE A 115 -5.73 13.08 0.81
N VAL A 116 -6.29 11.89 1.04
CA VAL A 116 -6.21 10.76 0.11
C VAL A 116 -6.89 11.05 -1.24
N PRO A 117 -8.20 11.39 -1.31
CA PRO A 117 -8.84 11.79 -2.55
C PRO A 117 -8.29 13.12 -3.07
N GLY A 118 -7.81 14.02 -2.21
CA GLY A 118 -7.16 15.27 -2.64
C GLY A 118 -5.89 15.02 -3.45
N VAL A 119 -5.03 14.09 -3.03
CA VAL A 119 -3.82 13.70 -3.78
C VAL A 119 -4.18 12.95 -5.06
N ILE A 120 -5.17 12.06 -5.02
CA ILE A 120 -5.65 11.34 -6.21
C ILE A 120 -6.22 12.32 -7.23
N LEU A 121 -7.05 13.26 -6.78
CA LEU A 121 -7.64 14.30 -7.61
C LEU A 121 -6.55 15.21 -8.18
N TYR A 122 -5.57 15.62 -7.38
CA TYR A 122 -4.42 16.41 -7.87
C TYR A 122 -3.66 15.67 -8.99
N LYS A 123 -3.37 14.38 -8.80
CA LYS A 123 -2.72 13.55 -9.83
C LYS A 123 -3.61 13.37 -11.05
N GLY A 124 -4.90 13.13 -10.87
CA GLY A 124 -5.88 12.97 -11.94
C GLY A 124 -6.03 14.25 -12.77
N ILE A 125 -6.12 15.41 -12.10
CA ILE A 125 -6.16 16.72 -12.74
C ILE A 125 -4.84 16.98 -13.46
N ARG A 126 -3.67 16.68 -12.87
CA ARG A 126 -2.39 16.80 -13.59
C ARG A 126 -2.31 15.89 -14.82
N MET A 127 -2.82 14.67 -14.74
CA MET A 127 -2.86 13.74 -15.87
C MET A 127 -3.79 14.25 -16.96
N LEU A 128 -4.95 14.79 -16.58
CA LEU A 128 -5.91 15.39 -17.50
C LEU A 128 -5.34 16.67 -18.12
N LEU A 129 -4.67 17.52 -17.34
CA LEU A 129 -3.98 18.72 -17.84
C LEU A 129 -2.84 18.34 -18.78
N SER A 130 -2.04 17.33 -18.47
CA SER A 130 -0.98 16.83 -19.37
C SER A 130 -1.54 16.18 -20.64
N TRP A 131 -2.77 15.67 -20.59
CA TRP A 131 -3.46 15.09 -21.74
C TRP A 131 -4.13 16.18 -22.61
N VAL A 132 -4.77 17.17 -21.98
CA VAL A 132 -5.44 18.30 -22.65
C VAL A 132 -4.43 19.33 -23.18
N PHE A 133 -3.47 19.71 -22.36
CA PHE A 133 -2.31 20.51 -22.74
C PHE A 133 -1.15 19.57 -23.05
N THR A 134 -1.21 18.88 -24.17
CA THR A 134 0.00 18.25 -24.72
C THR A 134 0.86 19.39 -25.29
N PRO A 135 1.91 19.90 -24.60
CA PRO A 135 2.79 20.86 -25.23
C PRO A 135 3.56 20.07 -26.29
N THR A 136 3.60 20.61 -27.50
CA THR A 136 4.52 20.17 -28.55
C THR A 136 5.90 19.94 -27.91
N ALA A 137 6.58 18.85 -28.28
CA ALA A 137 7.79 18.35 -27.62
C ALA A 137 8.94 19.37 -27.42
N ASP A 138 8.82 20.54 -28.03
CA ASP A 138 9.76 21.65 -27.98
C ASP A 138 9.66 22.49 -26.69
N GLU A 139 8.49 22.59 -26.04
CA GLU A 139 8.32 23.43 -24.83
C GLU A 139 8.64 22.69 -23.51
N GLN A 140 8.65 21.36 -23.51
CA GLN A 140 8.99 20.56 -22.31
C GLN A 140 10.48 20.57 -21.97
N MET A 141 11.34 21.02 -22.88
CA MET A 141 12.78 21.10 -22.64
C MET A 141 13.20 22.33 -21.84
N GLU A 142 12.37 23.39 -21.79
CA GLU A 142 12.73 24.63 -21.11
C GLU A 142 12.32 24.69 -19.63
N ASP A 143 11.20 24.07 -19.24
CA ASP A 143 10.58 24.39 -17.93
C ASP A 143 10.66 23.27 -16.86
N ASN A 144 11.25 22.11 -17.16
CA ASN A 144 11.35 21.03 -16.15
C ASN A 144 12.64 20.20 -16.27
N PRO A 145 13.72 20.53 -15.53
CA PRO A 145 14.96 19.78 -15.55
C PRO A 145 14.81 18.53 -14.66
N ASP A 146 14.00 17.56 -15.09
CA ASP A 146 13.89 16.26 -14.42
C ASP A 146 15.08 15.38 -14.88
N PRO A 147 16.12 15.16 -14.05
CA PRO A 147 17.40 14.58 -14.49
C PRO A 147 17.30 13.11 -14.93
N LYS A 148 16.17 12.45 -14.67
CA LYS A 148 15.88 11.08 -15.10
C LYS A 148 15.43 10.99 -16.57
N LEU A 149 14.72 12.01 -17.08
CA LEU A 149 14.26 12.03 -18.47
C LEU A 149 15.41 12.34 -19.42
N LEU A 150 16.28 13.27 -19.06
CA LEU A 150 17.52 13.61 -19.78
C LEU A 150 18.43 12.38 -19.97
N LYS A 151 18.60 11.56 -18.93
CA LYS A 151 19.43 10.34 -19.00
C LYS A 151 18.82 9.25 -19.89
N LYS A 152 17.49 9.15 -19.98
CA LYS A 152 16.83 8.21 -20.90
C LYS A 152 16.97 8.66 -22.36
N GLN A 153 16.83 9.96 -22.61
CA GLN A 153 16.96 10.53 -23.96
C GLN A 153 18.41 10.43 -24.46
N GLN A 154 19.41 10.78 -23.66
CA GLN A 154 20.82 10.63 -24.02
C GLN A 154 21.21 9.17 -24.31
N LYS A 155 20.62 8.20 -23.58
CA LYS A 155 20.84 6.77 -23.85
C LYS A 155 20.14 6.31 -25.15
N ALA A 156 18.98 6.87 -25.48
CA ALA A 156 18.27 6.57 -26.72
C ALA A 156 19.00 7.16 -27.94
N GLU A 157 19.52 8.38 -27.85
CA GLU A 157 20.30 9.02 -28.91
C GLU A 157 21.62 8.32 -29.17
N ARG A 158 22.37 7.94 -28.12
CA ARG A 158 23.60 7.16 -28.26
C ARG A 158 23.36 5.81 -28.95
N LYS A 159 22.21 5.18 -28.73
CA LYS A 159 21.83 3.94 -29.44
C LYS A 159 21.49 4.19 -30.91
N ARG A 160 20.78 5.27 -31.22
CA ARG A 160 20.45 5.66 -32.61
C ARG A 160 21.69 6.04 -33.42
N GLN A 161 22.65 6.75 -32.82
CA GLN A 161 23.92 7.08 -33.48
C GLN A 161 24.74 5.82 -33.77
N ARG A 162 24.82 4.87 -32.84
CA ARG A 162 25.50 3.57 -33.08
C ARG A 162 24.87 2.76 -34.21
N GLN A 163 23.54 2.82 -34.38
CA GLN A 163 22.87 2.11 -35.47
C GLN A 163 23.04 2.80 -36.84
N ARG A 164 23.20 4.13 -36.87
CA ARG A 164 23.48 4.87 -38.11
C ARG A 164 24.92 4.71 -38.61
N VAL A 165 25.89 4.51 -37.73
CA VAL A 165 27.31 4.34 -38.11
C VAL A 165 27.61 2.92 -38.63
N VAL A 166 26.73 1.96 -38.39
CA VAL A 166 26.90 0.54 -38.77
C VAL A 166 26.19 0.20 -40.10
N ARG A 167 25.54 1.16 -40.75
CA ARG A 167 24.93 1.01 -42.08
C ARG A 167 25.74 1.79 -43.11
#